data_AF-A0A8S3BK82-F1
#
_entry.id   AF-A0A8S3BK82-F1
#
_cell.length_a   1.000
_cell.length_b   1.000
_cell.length_c   1.000
_cell.angle_alpha   90.00
_cell.angle_beta   90.00
_cell.angle_gamma   90.00
#
_symmetry.space_group_name_H-M   'P 1'
#
loop_
_entity.id
_entity.type
_entity.pdbx_description
1 polymer ?
#
loop_
_entity_poly.entity_id
_entity_poly.type
_entity_poly.pdbx_seq_one_letter_code
_entity_poly.pdbx_strand_id
1 'polypeptide(L)' 'MTIINQYSWCGRENISNAARIGAGAQWAEVYSWLAGFNLTAIGGAAASVGAVGGYLQGGGHSPLSRWKGLAADQV' A
#
# COMPACT_ATOMS: atom_id res chain seq x y z
N MET A 1 0.10 11.87 -0.17
CA MET A 1 0.91 10.63 -0.30
C MET A 1 2.28 10.98 -0.84
N THR A 2 3.30 10.19 -0.52
CA THR A 2 4.68 10.41 -0.98
C THR A 2 5.38 9.09 -1.22
N ILE A 3 6.13 8.93 -2.32
CA ILE A 3 6.95 7.74 -2.55
C ILE A 3 8.19 7.81 -1.66
N ILE A 4 8.49 6.73 -0.96
CA ILE A 4 9.70 6.57 -0.16
C ILE A 4 10.71 5.86 -1.06
N ASN A 5 11.75 6.59 -1.44
CA ASN A 5 12.79 6.06 -2.32
C ASN A 5 13.94 5.39 -1.57
N GLN A 6 14.11 5.67 -0.27
CA GLN A 6 15.10 5.02 0.61
C GLN A 6 14.63 5.07 2.06
N TYR A 7 14.46 3.90 2.68
CA TYR A 7 14.43 3.78 4.14
C TYR A 7 15.30 2.60 4.57
N SER A 8 16.15 2.83 5.57
CA SER A 8 17.09 1.85 6.10
C SER A 8 16.58 1.28 7.42
N TRP A 9 16.58 -0.05 7.56
CA TRP A 9 16.29 -0.69 8.85
C TRP A 9 17.25 -1.86 9.08
N CYS A 10 17.82 -1.90 10.30
CA CYS A 10 18.76 -2.92 10.79
C CYS A 10 19.77 -3.40 9.72
N GLY A 11 20.60 -2.48 9.22
CA GLY A 11 21.72 -2.79 8.33
C GLY A 11 21.36 -3.31 6.94
N ARG A 12 20.08 -3.33 6.54
CA ARG A 12 19.67 -3.60 5.15
C ARG A 12 19.37 -2.32 4.41
N GLU A 13 19.90 -2.22 3.20
CA GLU A 13 19.80 -1.04 2.34
C GLU A 13 18.82 -1.22 1.18
N ASN A 14 18.09 -0.13 0.91
CA ASN A 14 17.26 0.16 -0.26
C ASN A 14 16.02 -0.73 -0.48
N ILE A 15 14.99 -0.55 0.35
CA ILE A 15 13.63 -0.94 -0.06
C ILE A 15 13.16 0.08 -1.11
N SER A 16 13.08 -0.37 -2.35
CA SER A 16 12.51 0.38 -3.47
C SER A 16 11.00 0.12 -3.55
N ASN A 17 10.24 1.15 -3.94
CA ASN A 17 8.77 1.13 -4.13
C ASN A 17 7.93 1.07 -2.85
N ALA A 18 8.20 1.93 -1.87
CA ALA A 18 7.31 2.15 -0.73
C ALA A 18 6.53 3.48 -0.87
N ALA A 19 5.35 3.55 -0.28
CA ALA A 19 4.49 4.74 -0.32
C ALA A 19 4.00 5.12 1.08
N ARG A 20 4.15 6.41 1.44
CA ARG A 20 3.54 7.00 2.62
C ARG A 20 2.11 7.42 2.29
N ILE A 21 1.14 6.76 2.92
CA ILE A 21 -0.29 7.04 2.76
C ILE A 21 -0.83 7.65 4.05
N GLY A 22 -1.63 8.72 3.95
CA GLY A 22 -2.26 9.36 5.10
C GLY A 22 -3.51 8.59 5.55
N ALA A 23 -3.90 8.75 6.82
CA ALA A 23 -5.18 8.26 7.31
C ALA A 23 -6.35 8.89 6.52
N GLY A 24 -7.41 8.12 6.29
CA GLY A 24 -8.61 8.58 5.58
C GLY A 24 -8.53 8.51 4.04
N ALA A 25 -7.36 8.17 3.47
CA ALA A 25 -7.25 7.92 2.04
C ALA A 25 -8.04 6.66 1.63
N GLN A 26 -8.74 6.72 0.51
CA GLN A 26 -9.45 5.60 -0.09
C GLN A 26 -8.59 4.88 -1.13
N TRP A 27 -8.86 3.59 -1.39
CA TRP A 27 -8.12 2.82 -2.38
C TRP A 27 -8.18 3.43 -3.80
N ALA A 28 -9.28 4.09 -4.16
CA ALA A 28 -9.40 4.85 -5.41
C ALA A 28 -8.29 5.91 -5.56
N GLU A 29 -8.02 6.67 -4.49
CA GLU A 29 -7.02 7.72 -4.47
C GLU A 29 -5.60 7.14 -4.50
N VAL A 30 -5.38 6.04 -3.76
CA VAL A 30 -4.10 5.32 -3.72
C VAL A 30 -3.74 4.78 -5.09
N TYR A 31 -4.64 4.06 -5.76
CA TYR A 31 -4.37 3.49 -7.07
C TYR A 31 -4.18 4.56 -8.14
N SER A 32 -4.99 5.62 -8.12
CA SER A 32 -4.86 6.74 -9.07
C SER A 32 -3.50 7.44 -8.92
N TRP A 33 -3.03 7.61 -7.70
CA TRP A 33 -1.74 8.23 -7.43
C TRP A 33 -0.56 7.31 -7.78
N LEU A 34 -0.64 6.01 -7.46
CA LEU A 34 0.41 5.03 -7.76
C LEU A 34 0.55 4.73 -9.26
N ALA A 35 -0.55 4.81 -10.03
CA ALA A 35 -0.54 4.60 -11.47
C ALA A 35 0.42 5.56 -12.20
N GLY A 36 0.58 6.80 -11.69
CA GLY A 36 1.54 7.77 -12.22
C GLY A 36 3.01 7.35 -12.10
N PHE A 37 3.31 6.39 -11.23
CA PHE A 37 4.65 5.83 -11.03
C PHE A 37 4.80 4.42 -11.61
N ASN A 38 3.81 3.93 -12.36
CA ASN A 38 3.73 2.55 -12.83
C ASN A 38 3.81 1.51 -11.69
N LEU A 39 3.25 1.87 -10.53
CA LEU A 39 3.18 1.02 -9.34
C LEU A 39 1.72 0.69 -9.01
N THR A 40 1.54 -0.39 -8.26
CA THR A 40 0.26 -0.72 -7.64
C THR A 40 0.50 -1.22 -6.21
N ALA A 41 -0.50 -1.09 -5.36
CA ALA A 41 -0.47 -1.57 -3.99
C ALA A 41 -1.34 -2.82 -3.83
N ILE A 42 -1.00 -3.65 -2.84
CA ILE A 42 -1.88 -4.72 -2.39
C ILE A 42 -2.99 -4.10 -1.56
N GLY A 43 -4.13 -3.87 -2.21
CA GLY A 43 -5.28 -3.25 -1.56
C GLY A 43 -6.60 -3.90 -1.93
N GLY A 44 -7.68 -3.27 -1.45
CA GLY A 44 -9.05 -3.74 -1.67
C GLY A 44 -9.49 -3.52 -3.10
N ALA A 45 -10.35 -4.40 -3.61
CA ALA A 45 -10.99 -4.22 -4.91
C ALA A 45 -12.06 -3.11 -4.89
N ALA A 46 -12.69 -2.89 -3.73
CA ALA A 46 -13.67 -1.84 -3.55
C ALA A 46 -12.98 -0.47 -3.39
N ALA A 47 -13.15 0.40 -4.38
CA ALA A 47 -12.42 1.66 -4.50
C ALA A 47 -12.73 2.65 -3.35
N SER A 48 -13.93 2.59 -2.76
CA SER A 48 -14.37 3.50 -1.68
C SER A 48 -13.88 3.11 -0.28
N VAL A 49 -13.30 1.92 -0.12
CA VAL A 49 -12.81 1.48 1.19
C VAL A 49 -11.58 2.29 1.57
N GLY A 50 -11.55 2.75 2.83
CA GLY A 50 -10.39 3.43 3.39
C GLY A 50 -9.17 2.52 3.38
N ALA A 51 -8.12 2.93 2.68
CA ALA A 51 -6.87 2.21 2.54
C ALA A 51 -6.10 2.13 3.87
N VAL A 52 -6.09 3.24 4.62
CA VAL A 52 -5.45 3.32 5.95
C VAL A 52 -6.54 3.45 7.01
N GLY A 53 -6.86 2.34 7.66
CA GLY A 53 -7.93 2.20 8.65
C GLY A 53 -8.23 0.73 8.93
N GLY A 54 -9.48 0.41 9.23
CA GLY A 54 -9.90 -0.95 9.59
C GLY A 54 -9.63 -2.03 8.54
N TYR A 55 -9.60 -1.67 7.24
CA TYR A 55 -9.25 -2.62 6.17
C TYR A 55 -7.82 -3.16 6.35
N LEU A 56 -6.86 -2.24 6.50
CA LEU A 56 -5.45 -2.59 6.61
C LEU A 56 -5.11 -3.15 7.99
N GLN A 57 -5.70 -2.60 9.06
CA GLN A 57 -5.53 -3.10 10.43
C GLN A 57 -6.19 -4.47 10.67
N GLY A 58 -7.21 -4.81 9.89
CA GLY A 58 -7.95 -6.08 9.98
C GLY A 58 -7.43 -7.18 9.05
N GLY A 59 -6.29 -6.98 8.37
CA GLY A 59 -5.72 -7.92 7.40
C GLY A 59 -5.81 -7.39 5.97
N GLY A 60 -7.01 -7.29 5.43
CA GLY A 60 -7.25 -6.70 4.09
C GLY A 60 -6.86 -7.64 2.94
N HIS A 61 -7.85 -8.34 2.38
CA HIS A 61 -7.65 -9.24 1.24
C HIS A 61 -7.60 -8.47 -0.09
N SER A 62 -6.70 -8.88 -0.99
CA SER A 62 -6.48 -8.30 -2.31
C SER A 62 -6.47 -9.37 -3.41
N PRO A 63 -6.79 -9.04 -4.68
CA PRO A 63 -6.56 -9.93 -5.81
C PRO A 63 -5.11 -10.41 -5.92
N LEU A 64 -4.16 -9.61 -5.43
CA LEU A 64 -2.73 -9.92 -5.42
C LEU A 64 -2.30 -10.74 -4.20
N SER A 65 -3.21 -11.03 -3.25
CA SER A 65 -2.83 -11.63 -1.98
C SER A 65 -2.24 -13.03 -2.10
N ARG A 66 -2.67 -13.81 -3.10
CA ARG A 66 -2.06 -15.11 -3.38
C ARG A 66 -0.57 -15.02 -3.72
N TRP A 67 -0.14 -13.91 -4.32
CA TRP A 67 1.24 -13.72 -4.73
C TRP A 67 2.07 -12.99 -3.68
N LYS A 68 1.48 -12.02 -2.98
CA LYS A 68 2.25 -11.05 -2.19
C LYS A 68 1.76 -10.86 -0.75
N GLY A 69 0.78 -11.64 -0.29
CA GLY A 69 0.26 -11.58 1.08
C GLY A 69 -0.93 -10.62 1.25
N LEU A 70 -1.38 -10.46 2.48
CA LEU A 70 -2.45 -9.52 2.82
C LEU A 70 -1.96 -8.07 2.76
N ALA A 71 -2.89 -7.12 2.71
CA ALA A 71 -2.53 -5.70 2.78
C ALA A 71 -1.80 -5.36 4.09
N ALA A 72 -2.13 -6.06 5.19
CA ALA A 72 -1.44 -5.97 6.48
C ALA A 72 0.01 -6.44 6.44
N ASP A 73 0.39 -7.30 5.48
CA ASP A 73 1.77 -7.75 5.33
C ASP A 73 2.66 -6.71 4.63
N GLN A 74 2.08 -5.58 4.16
CA GLN A 74 2.77 -4.53 3.41
C GLN A 74 3.09 -3.27 4.24
N VAL A 75 2.83 -3.29 5.55
CA VAL A 75 3.08 -2.16 6.46
C VAL A 75 4.20 -2.39 7.46
#